data_AF-A0A2S8PLK6-F1
#
_entry.id   AF-A0A2S8PLK6-F1
#
_cell.length_a   1.000
_cell.length_b   1.000
_cell.length_c   1.000
_cell.angle_alpha   90.00
_cell.angle_beta   90.00
_cell.angle_gamma   90.00
#
_symmetry.space_group_name_H-M   'P 1'
#
loop_
_entity.id
_entity.type
_entity.pdbx_description
1 polymer ?
#
loop_
_entity_poly.entity_id
_entity_poly.type
_entity_poly.pdbx_seq_one_letter_code
_entity_poly.pdbx_strand_id
1 'polypeptide(L)'
;MAEQLQDAGASEAMDPRLSELLEWTRLHALERHMSVDRVAMHMGYNRNYLSRMFKQRFGTGLRDYIHRIRLEAARELLVSSKLHIKEIADRVGIEDRYSDGVPSGVFGNASEQDVGIDDIGPLDAGK
;
A
#
# COMPACT_ATOMS: atom_id res chain seq x y z
N MET A 1 -17.40 -39.90 19.31
CA MET A 1 -18.28 -38.72 19.44
C MET A 1 -17.36 -37.53 19.64
N ALA A 2 -17.43 -36.57 18.72
CA ALA A 2 -16.53 -35.43 18.69
C ALA A 2 -16.96 -34.43 19.76
N GLU A 3 -16.17 -34.31 20.82
CA GLU A 3 -16.33 -33.23 21.80
C GLU A 3 -15.05 -32.41 21.76
N GLN A 4 -15.11 -31.29 21.07
CA GLN A 4 -14.12 -30.23 21.21
C GLN A 4 -14.87 -28.91 21.34
N LEU A 5 -15.32 -28.67 22.58
CA LEU A 5 -15.65 -27.35 23.10
C LEU A 5 -14.33 -26.59 23.26
N GLN A 6 -14.02 -25.67 22.35
CA GLN A 6 -12.90 -24.74 22.49
C GLN A 6 -13.42 -23.38 22.94
N ASP A 7 -13.47 -23.27 24.26
CA ASP A 7 -13.02 -22.15 25.08
C ASP A 7 -12.77 -20.82 24.35
N ALA A 8 -13.76 -19.93 24.45
CA ALA A 8 -13.63 -18.52 24.16
C ALA A 8 -13.11 -17.81 25.42
N GLY A 9 -11.79 -17.67 25.58
CA GLY A 9 -11.27 -16.87 26.69
C GLY A 9 -9.76 -16.84 26.94
N ALA A 10 -8.97 -17.83 26.48
CA ALA A 10 -7.57 -17.96 26.91
C ALA A 10 -6.50 -18.14 25.81
N SER A 11 -6.81 -17.88 24.52
CA SER A 11 -5.90 -18.13 23.39
C SER A 11 -5.31 -16.85 22.77
N GLU A 12 -4.92 -15.89 23.61
CA GLU A 12 -4.22 -14.65 23.20
C GLU A 12 -2.69 -14.78 23.21
N ALA A 13 -2.15 -15.94 23.62
CA ALA A 13 -0.75 -16.29 23.37
C ALA A 13 -0.56 -16.60 21.87
N MET A 14 -0.39 -15.51 21.11
CA MET A 14 0.02 -15.39 19.71
C MET A 14 0.21 -16.73 18.99
N ASP A 15 -0.84 -17.24 18.36
CA ASP A 15 -0.72 -18.35 17.43
C ASP A 15 0.42 -18.02 16.44
N PRO A 16 1.50 -18.82 16.39
CA PRO A 16 2.70 -18.45 15.65
C PRO A 16 2.42 -18.37 14.15
N ARG A 17 1.46 -19.17 13.66
CA ARG A 17 1.00 -19.11 12.26
C ARG A 17 0.23 -17.83 11.96
N LEU A 18 -0.60 -17.39 12.89
CA LEU A 18 -1.31 -16.13 12.75
C LEU A 18 -0.37 -14.93 12.76
N SER A 19 0.65 -14.96 13.62
CA SER A 19 1.68 -13.92 13.69
C SER A 19 2.48 -13.86 12.39
N GLU A 20 2.95 -15.01 11.90
CA GLU A 20 3.64 -15.17 10.61
C GLU A 20 2.78 -14.64 9.45
N LEU A 21 1.49 -15.00 9.41
CA LEU A 21 0.54 -14.52 8.40
C LEU A 21 0.42 -12.99 8.41
N LEU A 22 0.27 -12.39 9.58
CA LEU A 22 0.10 -10.94 9.70
C LEU A 22 1.39 -10.20 9.34
N GLU A 23 2.53 -10.68 9.79
CA GLU A 23 3.83 -10.10 9.46
C GLU A 23 4.10 -10.17 7.97
N TRP A 24 3.96 -11.36 7.36
CA TRP A 24 4.16 -11.53 5.93
C TRP A 24 3.20 -10.65 5.12
N THR A 25 1.94 -10.58 5.53
CA THR A 25 0.94 -9.72 4.88
C THR A 25 1.34 -8.26 4.95
N ARG A 26 1.82 -7.76 6.10
CA ARG A 26 2.25 -6.36 6.27
C ARG A 26 3.46 -6.03 5.41
N LEU A 27 4.48 -6.90 5.39
CA LEU A 27 5.70 -6.71 4.60
C LEU A 27 5.42 -6.62 3.09
N HIS A 28 4.40 -7.36 2.62
CA HIS A 28 4.07 -7.45 1.19
C HIS A 28 2.81 -6.65 0.82
N ALA A 29 2.14 -5.97 1.76
CA ALA A 29 0.88 -5.27 1.52
C ALA A 29 0.97 -4.21 0.43
N LEU A 30 2.11 -3.51 0.35
CA LEU A 30 2.35 -2.42 -0.60
C LEU A 30 2.82 -2.93 -1.98
N GLU A 31 3.08 -4.23 -2.14
CA GLU A 31 3.42 -4.77 -3.45
C GLU A 31 2.23 -4.65 -4.41
N ARG A 32 2.51 -4.26 -5.65
CA ARG A 32 1.50 -4.09 -6.70
C ARG A 32 0.70 -5.37 -6.97
N HIS A 33 1.36 -6.53 -6.96
CA HIS A 33 0.74 -7.83 -7.23
C HIS A 33 0.25 -8.57 -5.97
N MET A 34 0.15 -7.88 -4.83
CA MET A 34 -0.33 -8.50 -3.60
C MET A 34 -1.76 -9.01 -3.76
N SER A 35 -2.00 -10.24 -3.32
CA SER A 35 -3.27 -10.92 -3.46
C SER A 35 -3.46 -11.96 -2.36
N VAL A 36 -4.72 -12.25 -2.03
CA VAL A 36 -5.09 -13.32 -1.08
C VAL A 36 -4.48 -14.67 -1.49
N ASP A 37 -4.33 -14.90 -2.79
CA ASP A 37 -3.70 -16.09 -3.36
C ASP A 37 -2.25 -16.26 -2.91
N ARG A 38 -1.45 -15.19 -2.99
CA ARG A 38 -0.04 -15.21 -2.60
C ARG A 38 0.11 -15.48 -1.11
N VAL A 39 -0.73 -14.85 -0.28
CA VAL A 39 -0.72 -15.10 1.17
C VAL A 39 -1.07 -16.57 1.44
N ALA A 40 -2.06 -17.12 0.73
CA ALA A 40 -2.46 -18.51 0.88
C ALA A 40 -1.32 -19.46 0.47
N MET A 41 -0.70 -19.23 -0.67
CA MET A 41 0.44 -20.00 -1.16
C MET A 41 1.62 -19.96 -0.18
N HIS A 42 1.96 -18.78 0.36
CA HIS A 42 3.03 -18.64 1.33
C HIS A 42 2.74 -19.39 2.64
N MET A 43 1.49 -19.36 3.10
CA MET A 43 1.05 -20.05 4.31
C MET A 43 0.78 -21.56 4.11
N GLY A 44 0.85 -22.07 2.87
CA GLY A 44 0.46 -23.45 2.55
C GLY A 44 -1.04 -23.72 2.68
N TYR A 45 -1.87 -22.67 2.61
CA TYR A 45 -3.33 -22.76 2.66
C TYR A 45 -3.95 -22.62 1.28
N ASN A 46 -5.15 -23.16 1.12
CA ASN A 46 -5.99 -22.79 -0.02
C ASN A 46 -6.73 -21.47 0.27
N ARG A 47 -6.98 -20.67 -0.77
CA ARG A 47 -7.63 -19.35 -0.70
C ARG A 47 -8.93 -19.38 0.10
N ASN A 48 -9.79 -20.38 -0.14
CA ASN A 48 -11.09 -20.49 0.54
C ASN A 48 -10.93 -20.73 2.05
N TYR A 49 -9.98 -21.58 2.44
CA TYR A 49 -9.69 -21.83 3.84
C TYR A 49 -9.17 -20.56 4.52
N LEU A 50 -8.16 -19.92 3.91
CA LEU A 50 -7.58 -18.68 4.41
C LEU A 50 -8.62 -17.58 4.59
N SER A 51 -9.48 -17.36 3.59
CA SER A 51 -10.49 -16.32 3.64
C SER A 51 -11.53 -16.56 4.74
N ARG A 52 -11.92 -17.82 4.98
CA ARG A 52 -12.88 -18.17 6.04
C ARG A 52 -12.23 -18.06 7.41
N MET A 53 -11.04 -18.64 7.59
CA MET A 53 -10.28 -18.59 8.83
C MET A 53 -10.00 -17.14 9.23
N PHE A 54 -9.49 -16.32 8.30
CA PHE A 54 -9.17 -14.92 8.59
C PHE A 54 -10.43 -14.13 8.98
N LYS A 55 -11.55 -14.32 8.27
CA LYS A 55 -12.82 -13.66 8.62
C LYS A 55 -13.38 -14.10 9.97
N GLN A 56 -13.24 -15.37 10.34
CA GLN A 56 -13.66 -15.86 11.64
C GLN A 56 -12.82 -15.28 12.79
N ARG A 57 -11.53 -15.05 12.55
CA ARG A 57 -10.59 -14.53 13.57
C ARG A 57 -10.65 -13.01 13.71
N PHE A 58 -10.75 -12.26 12.60
CA PHE A 58 -10.66 -10.79 12.60
C PHE A 58 -11.98 -10.08 12.29
N GLY A 59 -13.05 -10.82 11.97
CA GLY A 59 -14.34 -10.26 11.54
C GLY A 59 -14.33 -9.64 10.13
N THR A 60 -13.17 -9.35 9.56
CA THR A 60 -12.99 -8.77 8.23
C THR A 60 -12.28 -9.73 7.29
N GLY A 61 -12.38 -9.49 5.98
CA GLY A 61 -11.66 -10.30 4.99
C GLY A 61 -10.19 -9.88 4.88
N LEU A 62 -9.31 -10.82 4.54
CA LEU A 62 -7.89 -10.53 4.33
C LEU A 62 -7.65 -9.45 3.27
N ARG A 63 -8.47 -9.41 2.22
CA ARG A 63 -8.42 -8.34 1.21
C ARG A 63 -8.68 -6.95 1.81
N ASP A 64 -9.66 -6.85 2.69
CA ASP A 64 -10.01 -5.60 3.36
C ASP A 64 -8.88 -5.15 4.31
N TYR A 65 -8.28 -6.12 5.02
CA TYR A 65 -7.11 -5.89 5.85
C TYR A 65 -5.92 -5.32 5.04
N ILE A 66 -5.58 -5.93 3.90
CA ILE A 66 -4.54 -5.43 3.00
C ILE A 66 -4.89 -4.01 2.53
N HIS A 67 -6.15 -3.77 2.16
CA HIS A 67 -6.60 -2.45 1.71
C HIS A 67 -6.44 -1.38 2.80
N ARG A 68 -6.75 -1.72 4.06
CA ARG A 68 -6.54 -0.82 5.20
C ARG A 68 -5.07 -0.45 5.38
N ILE A 69 -4.16 -1.42 5.30
CA ILE A 69 -2.71 -1.15 5.40
C ILE A 69 -2.27 -0.19 4.29
N ARG A 70 -2.71 -0.42 3.05
CA ARG A 70 -2.39 0.46 1.92
C ARG A 70 -2.94 1.88 2.10
N LEU A 71 -4.15 2.00 2.63
CA LEU A 71 -4.78 3.29 2.89
C LEU A 71 -4.06 4.07 4.01
N GLU A 72 -3.64 3.37 5.06
CA GLU A 72 -2.88 3.95 6.17
C GLU A 72 -1.53 4.47 5.68
N ALA A 73 -0.78 3.64 4.93
CA ALA A 73 0.47 4.06 4.29
C ALA A 73 0.27 5.24 3.32
N ALA A 74 -0.81 5.24 2.54
CA ALA A 74 -1.11 6.34 1.63
C ALA A 74 -1.38 7.64 2.39
N ARG A 75 -2.11 7.57 3.51
CA ARG A 75 -2.37 8.72 4.38
C ARG A 75 -1.08 9.28 4.96
N GLU A 76 -0.18 8.42 5.43
CA GLU A 76 1.13 8.86 5.95
C GLU A 76 1.97 9.56 4.88
N LEU A 77 2.01 9.00 3.66
CA LEU A 77 2.71 9.60 2.53
C LEU A 77 2.09 10.94 2.10
N LEU A 78 0.77 11.06 2.13
CA LEU A 78 0.05 12.31 1.81
C LEU A 78 0.38 13.44 2.79
N VAL A 79 0.60 13.11 4.07
CA VAL A 79 0.92 14.11 5.10
C VAL A 79 2.42 14.40 5.15
N SER A 80 3.27 13.39 4.95
CA SER A 80 4.73 13.50 5.11
C SER A 80 5.48 13.87 3.82
N SER A 81 4.84 13.79 2.64
CA SER A 81 5.52 13.98 1.36
C SER A 81 4.78 14.96 0.44
N LYS A 82 5.52 15.60 -0.47
CA LYS A 82 4.96 16.45 -1.55
C LYS A 82 4.71 15.65 -2.84
N LEU A 83 4.55 14.34 -2.72
CA LEU A 83 4.39 13.43 -3.85
C LEU A 83 3.00 13.61 -4.48
N HIS A 84 2.93 13.45 -5.80
CA HIS A 84 1.64 13.43 -6.48
C HIS A 84 0.84 12.19 -6.08
N ILE A 85 -0.49 12.30 -6.07
CA ILE A 85 -1.43 11.21 -5.72
C ILE A 85 -1.13 9.94 -6.53
N LYS A 86 -0.76 10.08 -7.81
CA LYS A 86 -0.38 8.96 -8.68
C LYS A 86 0.88 8.23 -8.20
N GLU A 87 1.89 8.97 -7.74
CA GLU A 87 3.11 8.38 -7.20
C GLU A 87 2.88 7.72 -5.84
N ILE A 88 1.99 8.27 -5.03
CA ILE A 88 1.59 7.65 -3.77
C ILE A 88 0.84 6.36 -4.06
N ALA A 89 -0.10 6.36 -5.01
CA ALA A 89 -0.85 5.17 -5.42
C ALA A 89 0.07 4.05 -5.92
N ASP A 90 1.07 4.37 -6.74
CA ASP A 90 2.08 3.42 -7.21
C ASP A 90 2.89 2.83 -6.03
N ARG A 91 3.35 3.69 -5.10
CA ARG A 91 4.10 3.26 -3.90
C ARG A 91 3.30 2.39 -2.93
N VAL A 92 1.98 2.56 -2.86
CA VAL A 92 1.11 1.75 -1.98
C VAL A 92 0.45 0.58 -2.71
N GLY A 93 0.83 0.30 -3.95
CA GLY A 93 0.30 -0.80 -4.75
C GLY A 93 -1.19 -0.65 -5.09
N ILE A 94 -1.73 0.58 -5.06
CA ILE A 94 -3.08 0.88 -5.53
C ILE A 94 -2.99 1.11 -7.04
N GLU A 95 -3.43 0.10 -7.80
CA GLU A 95 -3.53 0.24 -9.25
C GLU A 95 -4.70 1.14 -9.61
N ASP A 96 -4.40 2.24 -10.28
CA ASP A 96 -5.39 3.08 -10.91
C ASP A 96 -6.03 2.31 -12.07
N ARG A 97 -7.23 1.79 -11.84
CA ARG A 97 -8.03 1.05 -12.82
C ARG A 97 -8.48 1.90 -14.03
N TYR A 98 -8.13 3.19 -14.04
CA TYR A 98 -8.51 4.18 -15.05
C TYR A 98 -7.33 4.60 -15.95
N SER A 99 -6.11 4.12 -15.67
CA SER A 99 -4.88 4.54 -16.35
C SER A 99 -4.57 3.71 -17.60
N ASP A 100 -5.58 3.36 -18.40
CA ASP A 100 -5.43 2.75 -19.72
C ASP A 100 -5.14 3.81 -20.81
N GLY A 101 -4.01 4.53 -20.68
CA GLY A 101 -3.51 5.31 -21.83
C GLY A 101 -2.95 6.71 -21.57
N VAL A 102 -2.71 7.14 -20.34
CA VAL A 102 -2.05 8.44 -20.07
C VAL A 102 -0.59 8.21 -19.66
N PRO A 103 0.40 8.55 -20.51
CA PRO A 103 1.81 8.39 -20.16
C PRO A 103 2.13 9.21 -18.91
N SER A 104 2.73 8.54 -17.91
CA SER A 104 3.39 9.18 -16.78
C SER A 104 4.63 9.93 -17.27
N GLY A 105 4.43 11.13 -17.77
CA GLY A 105 5.51 12.05 -18.14
C GLY A 105 5.00 13.47 -17.99
N VAL A 106 5.83 14.31 -17.36
CA VAL A 106 5.70 15.78 -17.24
C VAL A 106 4.85 16.36 -16.12
N PHE A 107 5.18 16.07 -14.86
CA PHE A 107 5.20 17.15 -13.86
C PHE A 107 6.50 17.04 -13.08
N GLY A 108 7.56 17.52 -13.75
CA GLY A 108 8.86 17.72 -13.13
C GLY A 108 8.73 18.70 -11.98
N ASN A 109 9.50 18.40 -10.94
CA ASN A 109 9.60 19.14 -9.70
C ASN A 109 10.14 20.53 -10.04
N ALA A 110 9.26 21.51 -10.19
CA ALA A 110 9.64 22.92 -10.29
C ALA A 110 9.93 23.44 -8.88
N SER A 111 11.09 23.09 -8.34
CA SER A 111 11.69 23.80 -7.22
C SER A 111 13.13 24.11 -7.59
N GLU A 112 13.38 25.41 -7.75
CA GLU A 112 14.67 26.05 -7.45
C GLU A 112 15.72 26.00 -8.57
N GLN A 113 15.56 26.89 -9.56
CA GLN A 113 16.70 27.44 -10.29
C GLN A 113 17.28 28.58 -9.46
N ASP A 114 18.28 28.25 -8.64
CA ASP A 114 19.34 29.17 -8.24
C ASP A 114 20.39 29.18 -9.35
N VAL A 115 20.36 30.19 -10.21
CA VAL A 115 21.54 30.72 -10.90
C VAL A 115 21.34 32.23 -10.96
N GLY A 116 21.92 32.91 -9.96
CA GLY A 116 22.26 34.31 -10.11
C GLY A 116 23.35 34.45 -11.16
N ILE A 117 23.09 35.26 -12.18
CA ILE A 117 24.14 36.01 -12.88
C ILE A 117 23.62 37.44 -13.03
N ASP A 118 24.26 38.26 -12.22
CA ASP A 118 24.40 39.71 -12.28
C ASP A 118 24.76 40.20 -13.71
N ASP A 119 24.59 41.50 -13.94
CA ASP A 119 25.35 42.29 -14.93
C ASP A 119 24.69 42.64 -16.30
N ILE A 120 24.17 43.89 -16.34
CA ILE A 120 24.33 44.95 -17.40
C ILE A 120 23.82 44.65 -18.83
N GLY A 121 22.98 45.46 -19.49
CA GLY A 121 22.53 46.84 -19.30
C GLY A 121 21.47 47.23 -20.37
N PRO A 122 21.02 48.50 -20.42
CA PRO A 122 19.86 48.92 -21.22
C PRO A 122 20.26 49.52 -22.58
N LEU A 123 19.64 49.10 -23.68
CA LEU A 123 19.58 49.80 -24.99
C LEU A 123 18.77 48.89 -25.95
N ASP A 124 17.91 49.32 -26.87
CA ASP A 124 17.70 50.61 -27.51
C ASP A 124 16.31 50.60 -28.16
N ALA A 125 15.69 51.76 -28.27
CA ALA A 125 14.47 51.98 -29.03
C ALA A 125 14.76 51.99 -30.53
N GLY A 126 13.91 51.37 -31.36
CA GLY A 126 14.21 51.24 -32.79
C GLY A 126 13.00 51.05 -33.70
N LYS A 127 12.20 52.11 -33.80
CA LYS A 127 11.31 52.50 -34.93
C LYS A 127 10.05 51.69 -35.25
#